data_AF-A0A3M0GB36-F1
#
_entry.id   AF-A0A3M0GB36-F1
#
_cell.length_a   1.000
_cell.length_b   1.000
_cell.length_c   1.000
_cell.angle_alpha   90.00
_cell.angle_beta   90.00
_cell.angle_gamma   90.00
#
_symmetry.space_group_name_H-M   'P 1'
#
loop_
_entity.id
_entity.type
_entity.pdbx_description
1 polymer ?
#
loop_
_entity_poly.entity_id
_entity_poly.type
_entity_poly.pdbx_seq_one_letter_code
_entity_poly.pdbx_strand_id
1 'polypeptide(L)'
;MSGREARLPWPRPERAVAGRAGTIPGGTAGRRALRGTIMTWWNFVARTRAEIDSAYASWARQDDRFGRVRSSLPLIPAKAPFWKQDPGPR
;
A
#
# COMPACT_ATOMS: atom_id res chain seq x y z
N MET A 1 -41.43 -7.40 7.74
CA MET A 1 -40.09 -6.81 7.50
C MET A 1 -39.14 -7.22 8.62
N SER A 2 -38.17 -8.09 8.34
CA SER A 2 -36.89 -8.18 9.06
C SER A 2 -36.01 -9.19 8.33
N GLY A 3 -35.12 -8.69 7.48
CA GLY A 3 -34.10 -9.50 6.81
C GLY A 3 -32.93 -9.73 7.76
N ARG A 4 -32.60 -11.00 8.03
CA ARG A 4 -31.35 -11.36 8.72
C ARG A 4 -30.28 -11.63 7.67
N GLU A 5 -29.31 -10.74 7.64
CA GLU A 5 -28.07 -10.79 6.88
C GLU A 5 -27.26 -12.02 7.27
N ALA A 6 -27.11 -12.97 6.34
CA ALA A 6 -26.27 -14.14 6.54
C ALA A 6 -24.79 -13.74 6.41
N ARG A 7 -24.08 -13.67 7.54
CA ARG A 7 -22.62 -13.62 7.57
C ARG A 7 -22.07 -14.93 7.01
N LEU A 8 -21.54 -14.91 5.80
CA LEU A 8 -20.83 -16.07 5.23
C LEU A 8 -19.47 -16.19 5.93
N PRO A 9 -19.14 -17.35 6.55
CA PRO A 9 -17.82 -17.55 7.14
C PRO A 9 -16.76 -17.76 6.04
N TRP A 10 -15.60 -17.14 6.23
CA TRP A 10 -14.39 -17.37 5.46
C TRP A 10 -14.07 -18.87 5.34
N PRO A 11 -13.67 -19.38 4.16
CA PRO A 11 -13.45 -20.82 3.98
C PRO A 11 -12.25 -21.31 4.80
N ARG A 12 -12.39 -22.49 5.40
CA ARG A 12 -11.29 -23.18 6.08
C ARG A 12 -10.25 -23.69 5.06
N PRO A 13 -8.94 -23.61 5.35
CA PRO A 13 -7.87 -23.89 4.38
C PRO A 13 -7.71 -25.37 3.99
N GLU A 14 -8.56 -26.27 4.50
CA GLU A 14 -8.38 -27.72 4.39
C GLU A 14 -9.10 -28.39 3.19
N ARG A 15 -9.64 -27.60 2.25
CA ARG A 15 -10.05 -28.12 0.92
C ARG A 15 -9.20 -27.53 -0.19
N ALA A 16 -7.93 -27.89 -0.21
CA ALA A 16 -7.13 -27.79 -1.42
C ALA A 16 -7.64 -28.83 -2.44
N VAL A 17 -8.13 -28.36 -3.59
CA VAL A 17 -8.28 -29.20 -4.79
C VAL A 17 -6.90 -29.77 -5.09
N ALA A 18 -6.81 -31.09 -5.23
CA ALA A 18 -5.58 -31.80 -5.61
C ALA A 18 -5.20 -31.44 -7.07
N GLY A 19 -4.68 -30.23 -7.26
CA GLY A 19 -3.91 -29.85 -8.42
C GLY A 19 -2.47 -30.32 -8.20
N ARG A 20 -1.87 -30.93 -9.23
CA ARG A 20 -0.48 -31.35 -9.31
C ARG A 20 0.44 -30.36 -8.57
N ALA A 21 1.16 -30.84 -7.56
CA ALA A 21 2.09 -30.05 -6.76
C ALA A 21 3.21 -29.49 -7.66
N GLY A 22 2.98 -28.31 -8.23
CA GLY A 22 4.06 -27.47 -8.72
C GLY A 22 4.81 -26.95 -7.50
N THR A 23 6.11 -27.20 -7.44
CA THR A 23 7.00 -26.58 -6.45
C THR A 23 6.83 -25.07 -6.53
N ILE A 24 6.17 -24.46 -5.55
CA ILE A 24 6.28 -23.01 -5.35
C ILE A 24 7.72 -22.78 -4.90
N PRO A 25 8.56 -22.05 -5.65
CA PRO A 25 9.92 -21.77 -5.20
C PRO A 25 9.86 -21.03 -3.87
N GLY A 26 10.41 -21.65 -2.82
CA GLY A 26 10.47 -21.05 -1.49
C GLY A 26 11.45 -19.89 -1.47
N GLY A 27 10.95 -18.66 -1.40
CA GLY A 27 11.78 -17.48 -1.12
C GLY A 27 12.11 -17.40 0.36
N THR A 28 13.37 -17.62 0.75
CA THR A 28 13.82 -17.34 2.12
C THR A 28 14.32 -15.90 2.20
N ALA A 29 13.47 -14.98 2.68
CA ALA A 29 13.90 -13.65 3.06
C ALA A 29 14.30 -13.63 4.55
N GLY A 30 15.56 -13.29 4.84
CA GLY A 30 16.03 -13.09 6.21
C GLY A 30 15.30 -11.93 6.89
N ARG A 31 14.84 -12.13 8.13
CA ARG A 31 14.14 -11.07 8.90
C ARG A 31 15.11 -10.42 9.89
N ARG A 32 15.40 -9.13 9.70
CA ARG A 32 15.92 -8.26 10.76
C ARG A 32 14.91 -7.16 11.02
N ALA A 33 14.48 -7.01 12.27
CA ALA A 33 13.53 -5.96 12.63
C ALA A 33 14.12 -4.58 12.30
N LEU A 34 13.35 -3.77 11.58
CA LEU A 34 13.64 -2.36 11.46
C LEU A 34 13.38 -1.72 12.82
N ARG A 35 14.36 -1.02 13.39
CA ARG A 35 14.19 -0.26 14.63
C ARG A 35 13.57 1.12 14.33
N GLY A 36 12.89 1.69 15.32
CA GLY A 36 12.29 3.03 15.27
C GLY A 36 10.93 3.08 14.55
N THR A 37 10.25 4.21 14.70
CA THR A 37 8.94 4.45 14.08
C THR A 37 9.03 4.35 12.56
N ILE A 38 8.07 3.67 11.95
CA ILE A 38 7.86 3.66 10.50
C ILE A 38 6.48 4.22 10.25
N MET A 39 6.39 5.13 9.30
CA MET A 39 5.15 5.62 8.76
C MET A 39 5.04 5.16 7.31
N THR A 40 3.86 4.67 6.94
CA THR A 40 3.53 4.32 5.56
C THR A 40 2.34 5.15 5.13
N TRP A 41 2.43 5.74 3.95
CA TRP A 41 1.30 6.40 3.32
C TRP A 41 1.48 6.34 1.80
N TRP A 42 0.46 5.81 1.11
CA TRP A 42 0.55 5.43 -0.30
C TRP A 42 1.78 4.53 -0.54
N ASN A 43 2.66 4.86 -1.48
CA ASN A 43 3.92 4.14 -1.75
C ASN A 43 5.13 4.73 -0.98
N PHE A 44 4.92 5.65 -0.04
CA PHE A 44 6.00 6.26 0.74
C PHE A 44 6.14 5.57 2.10
N VAL A 45 7.37 5.15 2.40
CA VAL A 45 7.75 4.59 3.70
C VAL A 45 8.87 5.45 4.27
N ALA A 46 8.63 6.02 5.44
CA ALA A 46 9.54 7.01 6.04
C ALA A 46 9.53 6.94 7.58
N ARG A 47 10.38 7.75 8.21
CA ARG A 47 10.47 7.88 9.68
C ARG A 47 9.63 9.03 10.21
N THR A 48 9.40 10.06 9.39
CA THR A 48 8.69 11.28 9.78
C THR A 48 7.64 11.72 8.76
N ARG A 49 6.67 12.52 9.21
CA ARG A 49 5.71 13.19 8.31
C ARG A 49 6.39 14.15 7.34
N ALA A 50 7.43 14.86 7.78
CA ALA A 50 8.18 15.80 6.94
C ALA A 50 8.86 15.11 5.75
N GLU A 51 9.37 13.89 5.94
CA GLU A 51 9.92 13.08 4.85
C GLU A 51 8.84 12.65 3.85
N ILE A 52 7.66 12.24 4.33
CA ILE A 52 6.52 11.93 3.45
C ILE A 52 6.06 13.18 2.71
N ASP A 53 6.00 14.33 3.37
CA ASP A 53 5.60 15.60 2.76
C ASP A 53 6.57 16.03 1.65
N SER A 54 7.88 15.88 1.89
CA SER A 54 8.92 16.12 0.89
C SER A 54 8.80 15.16 -0.29
N ALA A 55 8.61 13.86 -0.03
CA ALA A 55 8.44 12.84 -1.08
C ALA A 55 7.17 13.07 -1.90
N TYR A 56 6.06 13.42 -1.24
CA TYR A 56 4.80 13.75 -1.89
C TYR A 56 4.93 14.98 -2.79
N ALA A 57 5.57 16.07 -2.32
CA ALA A 57 5.76 17.28 -3.11
C ALA A 57 6.63 17.02 -4.36
N SER A 58 7.71 16.23 -4.19
CA SER A 58 8.59 15.84 -5.29
C SER A 58 7.87 14.95 -6.32
N TRP A 59 7.06 13.99 -5.86
CA TRP A 59 6.22 13.18 -6.73
C TRP A 59 5.19 14.02 -7.48
N ALA A 60 4.49 14.94 -6.80
CA ALA A 60 3.48 15.79 -7.41
C ALA A 60 4.07 16.75 -8.46
N ARG A 61 5.27 17.30 -8.20
CA ARG A 61 5.99 18.14 -9.16
C ARG A 61 6.65 17.38 -10.29
N GLN A 62 6.77 16.05 -10.14
CA GLN A 62 7.50 15.20 -11.06
C GLN A 62 8.94 15.68 -11.29
N ASP A 63 9.65 16.00 -10.20
CA ASP A 63 11.07 16.32 -10.28
C ASP A 63 11.94 15.06 -10.48
N ASP A 64 13.26 15.24 -10.52
CA ASP A 64 14.19 14.18 -10.89
C ASP A 64 14.36 13.07 -9.85
N ARG A 65 13.80 13.22 -8.63
CA ARG A 65 13.97 12.24 -7.53
C ARG A 65 13.43 10.86 -7.88
N PHE A 66 12.33 10.79 -8.62
CA PHE A 66 11.62 9.53 -8.96
C PHE A 66 11.84 9.08 -10.41
N GLY A 67 12.60 9.84 -11.19
CA GLY A 67 12.81 9.60 -12.61
C GLY A 67 11.54 9.82 -13.45
N ARG A 68 11.68 9.66 -14.76
CA ARG A 68 10.58 9.79 -15.73
C ARG A 68 10.28 8.44 -16.37
N VAL A 69 9.02 8.03 -16.34
CA VAL A 69 8.55 6.84 -17.06
C VAL A 69 8.11 7.28 -18.46
N ARG A 70 8.74 6.73 -19.50
CA ARG A 70 8.30 6.91 -20.89
C ARG A 70 7.11 5.98 -21.16
N SER A 71 5.92 6.42 -20.78
CA SER A 71 4.66 5.73 -21.02
C SER A 71 3.64 6.72 -21.60
N SER A 72 2.78 6.24 -22.49
CA SER A 72 1.63 7.00 -22.98
C SER A 72 0.47 7.05 -21.99
N LEU A 73 0.53 6.25 -20.91
CA LEU A 73 -0.51 6.21 -19.89
C LEU A 73 -0.39 7.39 -18.92
N PRO A 74 -1.51 7.96 -18.45
CA PRO A 74 -1.49 8.98 -17.41
C PRO A 74 -0.82 8.50 -16.13
N LEU A 75 -0.10 9.41 -15.47
CA LEU A 75 0.47 9.14 -14.16
C LEU A 75 -0.64 9.00 -13.11
N ILE A 76 -0.51 8.05 -12.19
CA ILE A 76 -1.44 7.92 -11.06
C ILE A 76 -1.20 9.09 -10.09
N PRO A 77 -2.20 9.97 -9.87
CA PRO A 77 -2.06 11.05 -8.91
C PRO A 77 -2.00 10.48 -7.50
N ALA A 78 -1.02 10.91 -6.72
CA ALA A 78 -1.02 10.63 -5.28
C ALA A 78 -2.04 11.56 -4.60
N LYS A 79 -2.93 11.02 -3.75
CA LYS A 79 -3.83 11.83 -2.91
C LYS A 79 -3.02 12.71 -1.96
N ALA A 80 -3.53 13.81 -1.41
CA ALA A 80 -2.79 14.48 -0.34
C ALA A 80 -2.73 13.57 0.91
N PRO A 81 -1.63 13.57 1.69
CA PRO A 81 -1.60 12.90 2.99
C PRO A 81 -2.75 13.37 3.88
N PHE A 82 -3.36 12.47 4.66
CA PHE A 82 -4.59 12.80 5.42
C PHE A 82 -4.38 13.91 6.47
N TRP A 83 -3.15 14.12 6.94
CA TRP A 83 -2.80 15.25 7.82
C TRP A 83 -2.65 16.59 7.09
N LYS A 84 -2.64 16.57 5.76
CA LYS A 84 -2.67 17.74 4.89
C LYS A 84 -4.04 18.00 4.27
N GLN A 85 -4.97 17.07 4.44
CA GLN A 85 -6.36 17.28 4.04
C GLN A 85 -6.99 18.22 5.06
N ASP A 86 -7.60 19.30 4.57
CA ASP A 86 -8.41 20.18 5.41
C ASP A 86 -9.54 19.34 6.03
N PRO A 87 -9.70 19.29 7.37
CA PRO A 87 -10.76 18.49 7.98
C PRO A 87 -12.18 18.93 7.58
N GLY A 88 -12.33 20.04 6.85
CA GLY A 88 -13.62 20.61 6.50
C GLY A 88 -14.29 21.24 7.73
N PRO A 89 -15.33 22.07 7.52
CA PRO A 89 -16.11 22.60 8.65
C PRO A 89 -16.80 21.42 9.39
N ARG A 90 -16.62 21.37 10.71
CA ARG A 90 -17.34 20.45 11.61
C ARG A 90 -18.76 20.94 11.87
#